data_AF-A0A820T952-F1
#
_entry.id   AF-A0A820T952-F1
#
_cell.length_a   1.000
_cell.length_b   1.000
_cell.length_c   1.000
_cell.angle_alpha   90.00
_cell.angle_beta   90.00
_cell.angle_gamma   90.00
#
_symmetry.space_group_name_H-M   'P 1'
#
loop_
_entity.id
_entity.type
_entity.pdbx_description
1 polymer ?
#
loop_
_entity_poly.entity_id
_entity_poly.type
_entity_poly.pdbx_seq_one_letter_code
_entity_poly.pdbx_strand_id
1 'polypeptide(L)'
;EAEYSVERNKASIPLLMQAGYKAQGWLGIINGAKHHIDFSQLPFDEAFNLLVREIEAVRSSLGANENDRTVAIPINNQITTTMSSTYFHYHNVQEWSADDVIEWLNREKLQM
;
A
#
# COMPACT_ATOMS: atom_id res chain seq x y z
N GLU A 1 2.25 -10.95 -0.17
CA GLU A 1 1.43 -9.74 -0.42
C GLU A 1 -0.07 -9.88 -0.21
N ALA A 2 -0.81 -10.70 -0.97
CA ALA A 2 -2.28 -10.76 -0.82
C ALA A 2 -2.72 -11.32 0.54
N GLU A 3 -2.10 -12.40 1.00
CA GLU A 3 -2.29 -12.96 2.34
C GLU A 3 -1.97 -11.92 3.42
N TYR A 4 -0.78 -11.33 3.36
CA TYR A 4 -0.34 -10.29 4.27
C TYR A 4 -1.31 -9.09 4.36
N SER A 5 -1.91 -8.69 3.24
CA SER A 5 -2.90 -7.60 3.22
C SER A 5 -4.17 -7.98 3.98
N VAL A 6 -4.59 -9.24 3.90
CA VAL A 6 -5.71 -9.77 4.68
C VAL A 6 -5.35 -9.88 6.16
N GLU A 7 -4.19 -10.43 6.49
CA GLU A 7 -3.71 -10.54 7.88
C GLU A 7 -3.65 -9.17 8.58
N ARG A 8 -3.25 -8.13 7.85
CA ARG A 8 -3.14 -6.76 8.37
C ARG A 8 -4.41 -5.92 8.20
N ASN A 9 -5.51 -6.53 7.77
CA ASN A 9 -6.78 -5.85 7.48
C ASN A 9 -6.60 -4.58 6.62
N LYS A 10 -5.70 -4.65 5.63
CA LYS A 10 -5.47 -3.55 4.69
C LYS A 10 -6.54 -3.55 3.62
N ALA A 11 -6.96 -2.35 3.22
CA ALA A 11 -7.79 -2.20 2.04
C ALA A 11 -7.06 -2.73 0.80
N SER A 12 -7.76 -3.49 -0.04
CA SER A 12 -7.20 -4.15 -1.21
C SER A 12 -8.24 -4.19 -2.32
N ILE A 13 -7.86 -3.87 -3.55
CA ILE A 13 -8.74 -3.96 -4.73
C ILE A 13 -8.27 -5.14 -5.58
N PRO A 14 -9.03 -6.25 -5.66
CA PRO A 14 -8.64 -7.39 -6.47
C PRO A 14 -8.80 -7.10 -7.97
N LEU A 15 -7.80 -7.47 -8.77
CA LEU A 15 -7.81 -7.30 -10.23
C LEU A 15 -7.73 -8.67 -10.90
N LEU A 16 -8.54 -8.89 -11.93
CA LEU A 16 -8.46 -10.05 -12.81
C LEU A 16 -7.80 -9.64 -14.12
N MET A 17 -6.59 -10.14 -14.37
CA MET A 17 -5.78 -9.75 -15.53
C MET A 17 -5.85 -10.76 -16.67
N GLN A 18 -6.14 -12.03 -16.37
CA GLN A 18 -6.16 -13.12 -17.35
C GLN A 18 -7.58 -13.69 -17.48
N ALA A 19 -8.06 -13.78 -18.71
CA ALA A 19 -9.36 -14.36 -19.02
C ALA A 19 -9.47 -15.80 -18.54
N GLY A 20 -10.57 -16.13 -17.86
CA GLY A 20 -10.83 -17.47 -17.34
C GLY A 20 -9.95 -17.88 -16.15
N TYR A 21 -9.15 -16.97 -15.60
CA TYR A 21 -8.39 -17.28 -14.38
C TYR A 21 -9.34 -17.52 -13.22
N LYS A 22 -9.13 -18.63 -12.52
CA LYS A 22 -9.88 -19.01 -11.33
C LYS A 22 -8.91 -19.18 -10.17
N ALA A 23 -9.00 -18.30 -9.19
CA ALA A 23 -8.25 -18.42 -7.96
C ALA A 23 -8.61 -19.74 -7.24
N GLN A 24 -7.60 -20.47 -6.76
CA GLN A 24 -7.75 -21.74 -6.05
C GLN A 24 -7.20 -21.61 -4.62
N GLY A 25 -7.66 -22.49 -3.72
CA GLY A 25 -7.19 -22.52 -2.34
C GLY A 25 -7.50 -21.23 -1.57
N TRP A 26 -6.54 -20.77 -0.78
CA TRP A 26 -6.69 -19.61 0.12
C TRP A 26 -7.03 -18.30 -0.63
N LEU A 27 -6.48 -18.10 -1.81
CA LEU A 27 -6.78 -16.93 -2.63
C LEU A 27 -8.22 -16.96 -3.17
N GLY A 28 -8.74 -18.15 -3.48
CA GLY A 28 -10.14 -18.32 -3.88
C GLY A 28 -11.12 -18.02 -2.74
N ILE A 29 -10.76 -18.35 -1.51
CA ILE A 29 -11.55 -18.03 -0.30
C ILE A 29 -11.58 -16.51 -0.07
N ILE A 30 -10.44 -15.84 -0.20
CA ILE A 30 -10.33 -14.38 -0.05
C ILE A 30 -11.07 -13.65 -1.18
N ASN A 31 -10.92 -14.10 -2.42
CA ASN A 31 -11.55 -13.47 -3.59
C ASN A 31 -13.06 -13.74 -3.65
N GLY A 32 -13.56 -14.88 -3.17
CA GLY A 32 -14.99 -15.19 -3.18
C GLY A 32 -15.85 -14.21 -2.38
N ALA A 33 -15.25 -13.49 -1.44
CA ALA A 33 -15.91 -12.48 -0.62
C ALA A 33 -15.78 -11.04 -1.17
N LYS A 34 -14.93 -10.79 -2.18
CA LYS A 34 -14.62 -9.44 -2.68
C LYS A 34 -14.94 -9.32 -4.18
N HIS A 35 -15.60 -8.22 -4.54
CA HIS A 35 -15.78 -7.85 -5.95
C HIS A 35 -14.42 -7.51 -6.58
N HIS A 36 -14.19 -7.94 -7.82
CA HIS A 36 -12.94 -7.71 -8.55
C HIS A 36 -13.19 -6.97 -9.86
N ILE A 37 -12.20 -6.19 -10.29
CA ILE A 37 -12.24 -5.50 -11.58
C ILE A 37 -11.60 -6.41 -12.63
N ASP A 38 -12.34 -6.71 -13.69
CA ASP A 38 -11.91 -7.61 -14.76
C ASP A 38 -11.32 -6.85 -15.95
N PHE A 39 -9.98 -6.82 -16.03
CA PHE A 39 -9.22 -6.25 -17.14
C PHE A 39 -9.19 -7.17 -18.37
N SER A 40 -9.63 -8.42 -18.23
CA SER A 40 -9.63 -9.39 -19.34
C SER A 40 -10.88 -9.30 -20.22
N GLN A 41 -11.96 -8.74 -19.69
CA GLN A 41 -13.24 -8.60 -20.40
C GLN A 41 -13.50 -7.20 -20.93
N LEU A 42 -12.89 -6.18 -20.33
CA LEU A 42 -13.11 -4.78 -20.68
C LEU A 42 -11.92 -4.20 -21.47
N PRO A 43 -12.15 -3.22 -22.35
CA PRO A 43 -11.06 -2.39 -22.87
C PRO A 43 -10.27 -1.76 -21.73
N PHE A 44 -8.95 -1.64 -21.91
CA PHE A 44 -8.05 -1.15 -20.86
C PHE A 44 -8.51 0.17 -20.24
N ASP A 45 -8.90 1.15 -21.06
CA ASP A 45 -9.32 2.47 -20.60
C ASP A 45 -10.56 2.40 -19.71
N GLU A 46 -11.50 1.52 -20.02
CA GLU A 46 -12.72 1.33 -19.23
C GLU A 46 -12.41 0.66 -17.90
N ALA A 47 -11.63 -0.43 -17.91
CA ALA A 47 -11.19 -1.12 -16.69
C ALA A 47 -10.34 -0.19 -15.79
N PHE A 48 -9.50 0.65 -16.40
CA PHE A 48 -8.69 1.63 -15.69
C PHE A 48 -9.54 2.71 -15.04
N ASN A 49 -10.56 3.23 -15.73
CA ASN A 49 -11.49 4.20 -15.14
C ASN A 49 -12.28 3.59 -13.96
N LEU A 50 -12.67 2.31 -14.05
CA LEU A 50 -13.27 1.59 -12.93
C LEU A 50 -12.31 1.46 -11.75
N LEU A 51 -11.03 1.16 -12.01
CA LEU A 51 -9.99 1.09 -10.99
C LEU A 51 -9.79 2.43 -10.28
N VAL A 52 -9.70 3.53 -11.02
CA VAL A 52 -9.57 4.88 -10.45
C VAL A 52 -10.77 5.19 -9.54
N ARG A 53 -11.99 4.88 -10.00
CA ARG A 53 -13.21 5.08 -9.19
C ARG A 53 -13.17 4.28 -7.88
N GLU A 54 -12.73 3.03 -7.95
CA GLU A 54 -12.64 2.15 -6.78
C GLU A 54 -11.57 2.65 -5.79
N ILE A 55 -10.42 3.13 -6.28
CA ILE A 55 -9.38 3.74 -5.45
C ILE A 55 -9.93 4.96 -4.69
N GLU A 56 -10.67 5.84 -5.36
CA GLU A 56 -11.26 7.02 -4.70
C GLU A 56 -12.35 6.62 -3.69
N ALA A 57 -13.14 5.58 -3.97
CA ALA A 57 -14.12 5.05 -3.04
C ALA A 57 -13.46 4.49 -1.77
N VAL A 58 -12.40 3.69 -1.93
CA VAL A 58 -11.59 3.17 -0.82
C VAL A 58 -10.99 4.32 -0.02
N ARG A 59 -10.37 5.31 -0.69
CA ARG A 59 -9.79 6.48 -0.03
C ARG A 59 -10.83 7.25 0.79
N SER A 60 -12.03 7.44 0.25
CA SER A 60 -13.13 8.11 0.93
C SER A 60 -13.59 7.34 2.17
N SER A 61 -13.68 6.00 2.09
CA SER A 61 -14.05 5.17 3.24
C SER A 61 -12.99 5.15 4.36
N LEU A 62 -11.72 5.30 4.00
CA LEU A 62 -10.61 5.41 4.94
C LEU A 62 -10.55 6.81 5.58
N GLY A 63 -10.80 7.86 4.81
CA GLY A 63 -10.78 9.26 5.26
C GLY A 63 -11.97 9.70 6.11
N ALA A 64 -13.06 8.92 6.15
CA ALA A 64 -14.25 9.23 6.97
C ALA A 64 -14.06 8.96 8.47
N ASN A 65 -12.92 8.39 8.90
CA ASN A 65 -12.60 8.08 10.30
C ASN A 65 -11.37 8.83 10.84
N GLU A 66 -10.93 9.92 10.22
CA GLU A 66 -9.75 10.70 10.68
C GLU A 66 -10.06 11.70 11.81
N ASN A 67 -10.74 11.24 12.86
CA ASN A 67 -10.65 11.86 14.21
C ASN A 67 -9.90 10.98 15.21
N ASP A 68 -9.31 9.86 14.79
CA ASP A 68 -8.38 9.11 15.64
C ASP A 68 -7.14 8.71 14.85
N ARG A 69 -6.02 9.38 15.20
CA ARG A 69 -4.62 9.12 14.81
C ARG A 69 -4.11 9.68 13.48
N THR A 70 -4.25 10.99 13.28
CA THR A 70 -3.16 11.77 12.67
C THR A 70 -2.32 12.39 13.78
N VAL A 71 -1.17 11.80 14.09
CA VAL A 71 -0.07 12.57 14.69
C VAL A 71 0.52 13.39 13.54
N ALA A 72 -0.17 14.48 13.19
CA ALA A 72 0.37 15.50 12.32
C ALA A 72 1.50 16.20 13.10
N ILE A 73 2.75 15.91 12.75
CA ILE A 73 3.89 16.72 13.18
C ILE A 73 3.91 17.94 12.25
N PRO A 74 3.78 19.17 12.77
CA PRO A 74 3.85 20.36 11.94
C PRO A 74 5.27 20.53 11.41
N ILE A 75 5.41 20.63 10.09
CA ILE A 75 6.67 20.98 9.43
C ILE A 75 6.92 22.48 9.66
N ASN A 76 7.66 22.80 10.72
CA ASN A 76 8.18 24.15 10.91
C ASN A 76 9.56 24.23 10.26
N ASN A 77 9.64 24.90 9.11
CA ASN A 77 10.90 25.20 8.42
C ASN A 77 11.67 26.27 9.21
N GLN A 78 12.31 25.89 10.31
CA GLN A 78 13.35 26.69 10.94
C GLN A 78 14.52 25.80 11.36
N ILE A 79 15.61 25.92 10.61
CA ILE A 79 16.93 25.40 10.94
C ILE A 79 17.38 26.11 12.22
N THR A 80 17.41 25.40 13.36
CA THR A 80 18.24 25.80 14.51
C THR A 80 18.65 24.56 15.31
N THR A 81 19.96 24.39 15.41
CA THR A 81 20.71 23.40 16.20
C THR A 81 20.24 23.29 17.66
N THR A 82 19.93 22.08 18.13
CA THR A 82 20.35 21.51 19.44
C THR A 82 19.82 20.08 19.67
N MET A 83 20.75 19.12 19.67
CA MET A 83 20.83 17.79 20.33
C MET A 83 19.60 16.86 20.50
N SER A 84 19.79 15.65 19.95
CA SER A 84 19.46 14.33 20.51
C SER A 84 17.98 13.93 20.69
N SER A 85 17.39 13.41 19.62
CA SER A 85 16.83 12.04 19.57
C SER A 85 16.70 11.63 18.10
N THR A 86 17.17 10.43 17.78
CA THR A 86 17.40 9.94 16.42
C THR A 86 16.10 9.72 15.63
N TYR A 87 15.63 10.75 14.93
CA TYR A 87 14.66 10.62 13.84
C TYR A 87 15.43 10.48 12.54
N PHE A 88 15.55 9.25 12.03
CA PHE A 88 16.16 8.98 10.74
C PHE A 88 15.28 9.59 9.63
N HIS A 89 15.85 10.57 8.93
CA HIS A 89 15.27 11.19 7.74
C HIS A 89 15.41 10.21 6.57
N TYR A 90 14.32 9.52 6.21
CA TYR A 90 14.32 8.65 5.05
C TYR A 90 14.33 9.50 3.78
N HIS A 91 15.41 9.38 3.01
CA HIS A 91 15.42 9.86 1.62
C HIS A 91 14.44 9.02 0.79
N ASN A 92 13.94 9.59 -0.30
CA ASN A 92 13.05 8.89 -1.22
C ASN A 92 13.71 7.58 -1.68
N VAL A 93 12.94 6.48 -1.73
CA VAL A 93 13.46 5.13 -2.08
C VAL A 93 14.09 5.11 -3.48
N GLN A 94 13.71 6.06 -4.34
CA GLN A 94 14.29 6.24 -5.68
C GLN A 94 15.76 6.72 -5.67
N GLU A 95 16.25 7.22 -4.53
CA GLU A 95 17.62 7.73 -4.37
C GLU A 95 18.49 6.81 -3.51
N TRP A 96 17.97 5.65 -3.09
CA TRP A 96 18.70 4.76 -2.19
C TRP A 96 19.91 4.13 -2.87
N SER A 97 21.03 4.14 -2.15
CA SER A 97 22.21 3.38 -2.49
C SER A 97 22.08 1.92 -2.05
N ALA A 98 23.00 1.07 -2.51
CA ALA A 98 23.04 -0.34 -2.09
C ALA A 98 23.26 -0.49 -0.57
N ASP A 99 24.00 0.42 0.05
CA ASP A 99 24.26 0.41 1.49
C ASP A 99 22.99 0.76 2.29
N ASP A 100 22.18 1.71 1.82
CA ASP A 100 20.90 2.08 2.44
C ASP A 100 19.90 0.92 2.43
N VAL A 101 19.89 0.15 1.33
CA VAL A 101 19.08 -1.07 1.21
C VAL A 101 19.55 -2.12 2.21
N ILE A 102 20.85 -2.33 2.35
CA ILE A 102 21.43 -3.30 3.30
C ILE A 102 21.13 -2.89 4.75
N GLU A 103 21.25 -1.61 5.10
CA GLU A 103 20.90 -1.12 6.44
C GLU A 103 19.40 -1.29 6.73
N TRP A 104 18.53 -1.03 5.75
CA TRP A 104 17.10 -1.29 5.86
C TRP A 104 16.80 -2.78 6.09
N LEU A 105 17.40 -3.67 5.29
CA LEU A 105 17.22 -5.13 5.41
C LEU A 105 17.66 -5.66 6.79
N ASN A 106 18.79 -5.16 7.29
CA ASN A 106 19.31 -5.52 8.61
C ASN A 106 18.38 -5.05 9.73
N ARG A 107 17.83 -3.84 9.61
CA ARG A 107 16.92 -3.26 10.62
C ARG A 107 15.59 -4.01 10.68
N GLU A 108 15.00 -4.33 9.54
CA GLU A 108 13.72 -5.06 9.47
C GLU A 108 13.89 -6.57 9.74
N LYS A 109 15.12 -7.02 10.06
CA LYS A 109 15.48 -8.41 10.35
C LYS A 109 15.08 -9.39 9.23
N LEU A 110 15.27 -8.96 7.97
CA LEU A 110 14.93 -9.75 6.79
C LEU A 110 16.11 -10.61 6.27
N GLN A 111 17.22 -10.67 7.01
CA GLN A 111 18.31 -11.60 6.70
C GLN A 111 17.94 -12.99 7.24
N MET A 112 17.83 -13.98 6.35
CA MET A 112 17.71 -15.40 6.67
C MET A 112 19.03 -15.96 7.20
#